data_AF-A0A7T7CDJ1-F1
#
_entry.id   AF-A0A7T7CDJ1-F1
#
_cell.length_a   1.000
_cell.length_b   1.000
_cell.length_c   1.000
_cell.angle_alpha   90.00
_cell.angle_beta   90.00
_cell.angle_gamma   90.00
#
_symmetry.space_group_name_H-M   'P 1'
#
loop_
_entity.id
_entity.type
_entity.pdbx_description
1 polymer ?
#
loop_
_entity_poly.entity_id
_entity_poly.type
_entity_poly.pdbx_seq_one_letter_code
_entity_poly.pdbx_strand_id
1 'polypeptide(L)' 'MAQNIRFFDYQSVADNLNIDPKVSARVIDEIREEFPNDDMLFELHALRALKSIQKKQVH' A
#
# COMPACT_ATOMS: atom_id res chain seq x y z
N MET A 1 -10.30 9.53 21.90
CA MET A 1 -9.08 8.73 21.64
C MET A 1 -9.34 7.92 20.38
N ALA A 2 -8.91 8.40 19.21
CA ALA A 2 -8.99 7.59 18.00
C ALA A 2 -7.94 6.48 18.12
N GLN A 3 -8.39 5.23 18.19
CA GLN A 3 -7.48 4.08 18.17
C GLN A 3 -6.88 4.02 16.77
N ASN A 4 -5.55 4.04 16.68
CA ASN A 4 -4.82 3.92 15.41
C ASN A 4 -4.84 2.45 15.00
N ILE A 5 -6.01 1.96 14.57
CA ILE A 5 -6.21 0.57 14.18
C ILE A 5 -5.61 0.41 12.79
N ARG A 6 -4.47 -0.28 12.71
CA ARG A 6 -3.97 -0.82 11.44
C ARG A 6 -4.73 -2.10 11.13
N PHE A 7 -5.45 -2.12 10.01
CA PHE A 7 -6.21 -3.27 9.52
C PHE A 7 -5.34 -4.20 8.67
N PHE A 8 -4.40 -3.63 7.91
CA PHE A 8 -3.52 -4.38 7.03
C PHE A 8 -2.10 -3.83 7.03
N ASP A 9 -1.11 -4.72 7.18
CA ASP A 9 0.30 -4.37 7.19
C ASP A 9 0.87 -4.26 5.76
N TYR A 10 0.51 -3.18 5.06
CA TYR A 10 1.01 -2.91 3.72
C TYR A 10 2.50 -2.53 3.70
N GLN A 11 3.05 -2.05 4.82
CA GLN A 11 4.46 -1.63 4.94
C GLN A 11 5.37 -2.85 4.86
N SER A 12 5.12 -3.86 5.70
CA SER A 12 5.86 -5.13 5.63
C SER A 12 5.73 -5.79 4.26
N VAL A 13 4.59 -5.64 3.59
CA VAL A 13 4.42 -6.16 2.23
C VAL A 13 5.25 -5.38 1.21
N ALA A 14 5.29 -4.05 1.27
CA ALA A 14 6.15 -3.26 0.38
C ALA A 14 7.63 -3.67 0.51
N ASP A 15 8.11 -3.83 1.74
CA ASP A 15 9.50 -4.22 2.04
C ASP A 15 9.84 -5.63 1.52
N ASN A 16 8.92 -6.59 1.70
CA ASN A 16 9.13 -7.97 1.27
C ASN A 16 9.08 -8.17 -0.26
N LEU A 17 8.47 -7.24 -1.00
CA LEU A 17 8.26 -7.40 -2.44
C LEU A 17 9.44 -6.90 -3.30
N ASN A 18 10.50 -6.35 -2.70
CA ASN A 18 11.65 -5.75 -3.42
C ASN A 18 11.23 -4.77 -4.53
N ILE A 19 10.11 -4.07 -4.34
CA ILE A 19 9.65 -3.02 -5.25
C ILE A 19 10.56 -1.80 -5.08
N ASP A 20 10.85 -1.09 -6.17
CA ASP A 20 11.59 0.18 -6.10
C ASP A 20 10.86 1.13 -5.11
N PRO A 21 11.55 1.62 -4.05
CA PRO A 21 10.95 2.47 -3.03
C PRO A 21 10.25 3.72 -3.58
N LYS A 22 10.73 4.26 -4.72
CA LYS A 22 10.12 5.42 -5.37
C LYS A 22 8.78 5.06 -6.01
N VAL A 23 8.66 3.86 -6.56
CA VAL A 23 7.42 3.36 -7.17
C VAL A 23 6.40 3.06 -6.09
N SER A 24 6.80 2.37 -5.01
CA SER A 24 5.90 2.07 -3.90
C SER A 24 5.44 3.34 -3.19
N ALA A 25 6.33 4.31 -2.94
CA ALA A 25 5.97 5.58 -2.31
C ALA A 25 4.93 6.35 -3.13
N ARG A 26 5.17 6.50 -4.44
CA ARG A 26 4.23 7.20 -5.32
C ARG A 26 2.85 6.55 -5.34
N VAL A 27 2.78 5.22 -5.40
CA VAL A 27 1.51 4.48 -5.39
C VAL A 27 0.79 4.63 -4.04
N ILE A 28 1.53 4.62 -2.93
CA ILE A 28 0.96 4.84 -1.60
C ILE A 28 0.38 6.25 -1.48
N ASP A 29 1.09 7.26 -2.00
CA ASP A 29 0.63 8.65 -1.99
C ASP A 29 -0.66 8.81 -2.82
N GLU A 30 -0.69 8.27 -4.05
CA GLU A 30 -1.88 8.28 -4.92
C GLU A 30 -3.09 7.63 -4.21
N ILE A 31 -2.91 6.49 -3.54
CA ILE A 31 -4.00 5.80 -2.82
C ILE A 31 -4.44 6.59 -1.57
N ARG A 32 -3.52 7.31 -0.90
CA ARG A 32 -3.89 8.16 0.24
C ARG A 32 -4.70 9.38 -0.21
N GLU A 33 -4.43 9.92 -1.40
CA GLU A 33 -5.26 10.98 -1.99
C GLU A 33 -6.67 10.48 -2.34
N GLU A 34 -6.83 9.23 -2.78
CA GLU A 34 -8.14 8.61 -3.04
C GLU A 34 -8.94 8.31 -1.75
N PHE A 35 -8.24 7.92 -0.66
CA PHE A 35 -8.85 7.56 0.63
C PHE A 35 -8.25 8.38 1.80
N PRO A 36 -8.45 9.70 1.84
CA PRO A 36 -7.74 10.57 2.79
C PRO A 36 -8.10 10.31 4.26
N ASN A 37 -9.33 9.82 4.52
CA ASN A 37 -9.85 9.60 5.88
C ASN A 37 -10.33 8.16 6.14
N ASP A 38 -10.12 7.24 5.19
CA ASP A 38 -10.52 5.83 5.32
C ASP A 38 -9.27 4.94 5.34
N ASP A 39 -8.74 4.71 6.55
CA ASP A 39 -7.52 3.93 6.74
C ASP A 39 -7.70 2.48 6.28
N MET A 40 -8.88 1.89 6.45
CA MET A 40 -9.13 0.50 6.08
C MET A 40 -9.10 0.32 4.56
N LEU A 41 -9.76 1.21 3.81
CA LEU A 41 -9.73 1.17 2.34
C LEU A 41 -8.34 1.53 1.79
N PHE A 42 -7.67 2.53 2.38
CA PHE A 42 -6.29 2.88 2.04
C PHE A 42 -5.36 1.67 2.17
N GLU A 43 -5.32 1.02 3.34
CA GLU A 43 -4.40 -0.08 3.60
C GLU A 43 -4.71 -1.31 2.71
N LEU A 44 -5.99 -1.59 2.46
CA LEU A 44 -6.40 -2.66 1.56
C LEU A 44 -6.00 -2.40 0.10
N HIS A 45 -6.19 -1.17 -0.39
CA HIS A 45 -5.83 -0.81 -1.76
C HIS A 45 -4.32 -0.77 -1.94
N ALA A 46 -3.56 -0.27 -0.96
CA ALA A 46 -2.10 -0.32 -0.95
C ALA A 46 -1.59 -1.76 -1.09
N LEU A 47 -2.13 -2.70 -0.31
CA LEU A 47 -1.79 -4.11 -0.44
C LEU A 47 -2.06 -4.69 -1.85
N ARG A 48 -3.23 -4.37 -2.41
CA ARG A 48 -3.62 -4.86 -3.74
C ARG A 48 -2.72 -4.31 -4.83
N ALA A 49 -2.40 -3.02 -4.77
CA ALA A 49 -1.54 -2.35 -5.73
C ALA A 49 -0.11 -2.92 -5.67
N LEU A 50 0.48 -3.04 -4.48
CA LEU A 50 1.81 -3.62 -4.28
C LEU A 50 1.90 -5.04 -4.82
N LYS A 51 0.91 -5.91 -4.52
CA LYS A 51 0.85 -7.27 -5.07
C LYS A 51 0.70 -7.30 -6.59
N SER A 52 -0.04 -6.35 -7.17
CA SER A 52 -0.20 -6.24 -8.62
C SER A 52 1.11 -5.83 -9.31
N ILE A 53 1.85 -4.89 -8.72
CA ILE A 53 3.17 -4.45 -9.21
C ILE A 53 4.15 -5.63 -9.20
N GLN A 54 4.20 -6.40 -8.12
CA GLN A 54 5.04 -7.61 -8.05
C GLN A 54 4.69 -8.59 -9.18
N LYS A 55 3.41 -8.90 -9.38
CA LYS A 55 2.98 -9.83 -10.45
C LYS A 55 3.41 -9.35 -11.84
N LYS A 56 3.42 -8.04 -12.09
CA LYS A 56 3.86 -7.46 -13.36
C LYS A 56 5.37 -7.50 -13.57
N GLN A 57 6.19 -7.62 -12.51
CA GLN A 57 7.64 -7.80 -12.65
C GLN A 57 8.06 -9.24 -12.95
N VAL A 58 7.18 -10.22 -12.76
CA VAL A 58 7.46 -11.66 -12.93
C VAL A 58 7.05 -12.17 -14.33
N HIS A 59 6.75 -11.27 -15.29
CA HIS A 59 6.44 -11.61 -16.68
C HIS A 59 7.30 -10.81 -17.66
#